data_AF-A0A0J9E7M3-F1
#
_entry.id   AF-A0A0J9E7M3-F1
#
_cell.length_a   1.000
_cell.length_b   1.000
_cell.length_c   1.000
_cell.angle_alpha   90.00
_cell.angle_beta   90.00
_cell.angle_gamma   90.00
#
_symmetry.space_group_name_H-M   'P 1'
#
loop_
_entity.id
_entity.type
_entity.pdbx_description
1 polymer ?
#
loop_
_entity_poly.entity_id
_entity_poly.type
_entity_poly.pdbx_seq_one_letter_code
_entity_poly.pdbx_strand_id
1 'polypeptide(L)'
;MLALPEEMQRLGYATGLFGKYHLGDPSAKAPGWDHWVTMAAGHVRSFYDNRIFDNGEVYAQPGHSVDFFTDKALDWIGAQDGPCFA
;
A
#
# COMPACT_ATOMS: atom_id res chain seq x y z
N MET A 1 5.16 -9.59 20.22
CA MET A 1 4.00 -8.72 19.97
C MET A 1 3.95 -8.52 18.48
N LEU A 2 2.86 -8.90 17.82
CA LEU A 2 2.70 -8.69 16.37
C LEU A 2 2.33 -7.23 16.11
N ALA A 3 2.63 -6.73 14.91
CA ALA A 3 2.14 -5.44 14.47
C ALA A 3 0.62 -5.51 14.21
N LEU A 4 -0.07 -4.37 14.28
CA LEU A 4 -1.50 -4.28 14.02
C LEU A 4 -1.94 -4.95 12.70
N PRO A 5 -1.31 -4.71 11.53
CA PRO A 5 -1.69 -5.39 10.28
C PRO A 5 -1.61 -6.92 10.37
N GLU A 6 -0.58 -7.47 11.03
CA GLU A 6 -0.46 -8.91 11.23
C GLU A 6 -1.58 -9.47 12.11
N GLU A 7 -2.02 -8.74 13.14
CA GLU A 7 -3.17 -9.18 13.96
C GLU A 7 -4.49 -9.09 13.20
N MET A 8 -4.69 -8.05 12.37
CA MET A 8 -5.88 -7.93 11.53
C MET A 8 -5.97 -9.09 10.53
N GLN A 9 -4.84 -9.44 9.91
CA GLN A 9 -4.75 -10.59 9.01
C GLN A 9 -5.12 -11.90 9.73
N ARG A 10 -4.61 -12.12 10.96
CA ARG A 10 -4.97 -13.30 11.78
C ARG A 10 -6.45 -13.37 12.15
N LEU A 11 -7.13 -12.23 12.25
CA LEU A 11 -8.57 -12.14 12.51
C LEU A 11 -9.43 -12.31 11.24
N GLY A 12 -8.81 -12.56 10.09
CA GLY A 12 -9.51 -12.82 8.82
C GLY A 12 -9.84 -11.56 8.02
N TYR A 13 -9.22 -10.42 8.32
CA TYR A 13 -9.30 -9.23 7.47
C TYR A 13 -8.37 -9.38 6.28
N ALA A 14 -8.83 -8.93 5.10
CA ALA A 14 -7.91 -8.61 4.01
C ALA A 14 -7.11 -7.35 4.40
N THR A 15 -5.81 -7.33 4.14
CA THR A 15 -4.92 -6.24 4.55
C THR A 15 -4.24 -5.56 3.37
N GLY A 16 -4.36 -4.23 3.26
CA GLY A 16 -3.80 -3.45 2.14
C GLY A 16 -3.02 -2.23 2.61
N LEU A 17 -1.85 -1.96 2.03
CA LEU A 17 -1.06 -0.76 2.34
C LEU A 17 -0.99 0.15 1.11
N PHE A 18 -1.44 1.40 1.23
CA PHE A 18 -1.43 2.36 0.13
C PHE A 18 -0.74 3.68 0.53
N GLY A 19 0.32 4.05 -0.19
CA GLY A 19 0.99 5.35 -0.02
C GLY A 19 2.38 5.25 0.61
N LYS A 20 2.56 5.86 1.79
CA LYS A 20 3.87 5.98 2.42
C LYS A 20 4.07 4.87 3.45
N TYR A 21 5.16 4.11 3.31
CA TYR A 21 5.57 3.11 4.30
C TYR A 21 6.55 3.66 5.33
N HIS A 22 7.79 3.97 4.93
CA HIS A 22 8.83 4.60 5.77
C HIS A 22 9.25 3.82 7.04
N LEU A 23 8.88 2.54 7.15
CA LEU A 23 9.22 1.68 8.29
C LEU A 23 10.13 0.50 7.91
N GLY A 24 10.73 0.54 6.72
CA GLY A 24 11.57 -0.51 6.18
C GLY A 24 11.74 -0.38 4.67
N ASP A 25 12.00 -1.51 4.00
CA ASP A 25 12.10 -1.57 2.55
C ASP A 25 10.71 -1.35 1.88
N PRO A 26 10.50 -0.24 1.15
CA PRO A 26 9.23 0.01 0.46
C PRO A 26 9.02 -0.88 -0.78
N SER A 27 10.07 -1.53 -1.29
CA SER A 27 10.00 -2.38 -2.48
C SER A 27 9.56 -3.81 -2.19
N ALA A 28 9.56 -4.21 -0.91
CA ALA A 28 9.21 -5.55 -0.48
C ALA A 28 7.91 -5.57 0.33
N LYS A 29 7.23 -6.72 0.31
CA LYS A 29 6.05 -6.98 1.15
C LYS A 29 6.44 -6.95 2.63
N ALA A 30 5.93 -5.96 3.35
CA ALA A 30 6.05 -5.90 4.81
C ALA A 30 5.11 -6.93 5.48
N PRO A 31 5.45 -7.44 6.68
CA PRO A 31 4.61 -8.38 7.43
C PRO A 31 3.19 -7.83 7.67
N GLY A 32 2.20 -8.69 7.50
CA GLY A 32 0.80 -8.37 7.78
C GLY A 32 0.05 -7.63 6.66
N TRP A 33 0.66 -7.43 5.49
CA TRP A 33 -0.02 -6.79 4.35
C TRP A 33 -0.21 -7.77 3.20
N ASP A 34 -1.44 -8.11 2.85
CA ASP A 34 -1.77 -8.97 1.71
C ASP A 34 -1.42 -8.27 0.39
N HIS A 35 -1.72 -6.98 0.29
CA HIS A 35 -1.45 -6.11 -0.85
C HIS A 35 -0.66 -4.86 -0.43
N TRP A 36 0.25 -4.37 -1.29
CA TRP A 36 1.01 -3.15 -1.02
C TRP A 36 1.24 -2.32 -2.27
N VAL A 37 0.99 -1.01 -2.16
CA VAL A 37 1.29 0.00 -3.18
C VAL A 37 1.97 1.16 -2.48
N THR A 38 3.28 1.34 -2.67
CA THR A 38 4.05 2.35 -1.95
C THR A 38 4.88 3.25 -2.86
N MET A 39 5.14 4.47 -2.40
CA MET A 39 6.15 5.34 -3.00
C MET A 39 7.57 4.92 -2.57
N ALA A 40 8.53 5.03 -3.48
CA ALA A 40 9.91 4.62 -3.20
C ALA A 40 10.62 5.45 -2.12
N ALA A 41 10.20 6.70 -1.92
CA ALA A 41 10.78 7.58 -0.90
C ALA A 41 9.99 7.51 0.41
N GLY A 42 10.68 7.42 1.55
CA GLY A 42 10.06 7.47 2.87
C GLY A 42 9.46 8.84 3.26
N HIS A 43 9.66 9.87 2.44
CA HIS A 43 9.10 11.21 2.63
C HIS A 43 8.54 11.71 1.29
N VAL A 44 7.54 12.59 1.36
CA VAL A 44 6.97 13.22 0.17
C VAL A 44 8.00 14.19 -0.41
N ARG A 45 8.55 13.87 -1.57
CA ARG A 45 9.44 14.76 -2.34
C ARG A 45 8.67 15.55 -3.41
N SER A 46 7.63 14.93 -3.94
CA SER A 46 6.75 15.45 -4.99
C SER A 46 5.41 14.73 -4.88
N PHE A 47 4.33 15.40 -5.31
CA PHE A 47 3.05 14.73 -5.54
C PHE A 47 2.94 14.15 -6.95
N TYR A 48 3.90 14.41 -7.83
CA TYR A 48 3.93 13.96 -9.23
C TYR A 48 5.19 13.14 -9.53
N ASP A 49 5.15 12.34 -10.60
CA ASP A 49 6.26 11.55 -11.13
C ASP A 49 6.93 10.66 -10.08
N ASN A 50 6.13 10.07 -9.20
CA ASN A 50 6.62 9.20 -8.15
C ASN A 50 6.95 7.82 -8.72
N ARG A 51 8.10 7.26 -8.32
CA ARG A 51 8.38 5.83 -8.51
C ARG A 51 7.55 5.03 -7.51
N ILE A 52 6.72 4.14 -8.03
CA ILE A 52 5.78 3.30 -7.28
C ILE A 52 6.28 1.86 -7.27
N PHE A 53 6.10 1.21 -6.11
CA PHE A 53 6.16 -0.24 -5.94
C PHE A 53 4.74 -0.75 -5.71
N ASP A 54 4.26 -1.66 -6.55
CA ASP A 54 2.88 -2.14 -6.56
C ASP A 54 2.88 -3.67 -6.67
N ASN A 55 2.77 -4.35 -5.53
CA ASN A 55 2.73 -5.81 -5.45
C ASN A 55 3.83 -6.54 -6.26
N GLY A 56 5.02 -5.96 -6.35
CA GLY A 56 6.18 -6.48 -7.09
C GLY A 56 6.46 -5.78 -8.42
N GLU A 57 5.48 -5.04 -8.94
CA GLU A 57 5.64 -4.19 -10.12
C GLU A 57 6.26 -2.84 -9.77
N VAL A 58 7.00 -2.26 -10.73
CA VAL A 58 7.70 -0.99 -10.54
C VAL A 58 7.48 -0.07 -11.72
N TYR A 59 6.91 1.10 -11.48
CA TYR A 59 6.65 2.10 -12.53
C TYR A 59 6.75 3.53 -12.02
N ALA A 60 6.93 4.47 -12.95
CA ALA A 60 6.76 5.89 -12.67
C ALA A 60 5.30 6.26 -12.88
N GLN A 61 4.70 6.92 -11.89
CA GLN A 61 3.31 7.37 -11.94
C GLN A 61 3.31 8.90 -12.11
N PRO A 62 2.83 9.43 -13.26
CA PRO A 62 2.93 10.85 -13.59
C PRO A 62 1.80 11.72 -13.04
N GLY A 63 0.71 11.11 -12.57
CA GLY A 63 -0.43 11.80 -11.98
C GLY A 63 -0.17 12.28 -10.56
N HIS A 64 -1.19 12.91 -9.97
CA HIS A 64 -1.12 13.35 -8.58
C HIS A 64 -1.24 12.13 -7.66
N SER A 65 -0.30 11.99 -6.73
CA SER A 65 -0.14 10.77 -5.93
C SER A 65 -1.29 10.54 -4.97
N VAL A 66 -1.94 11.60 -4.49
CA VAL A 66 -3.13 11.47 -3.62
C VAL A 66 -4.26 10.78 -4.36
N ASP A 67 -4.55 11.19 -5.60
CA ASP A 67 -5.61 10.60 -6.40
C ASP A 67 -5.25 9.14 -6.73
N PHE A 68 -4.02 8.92 -7.17
CA PHE A 68 -3.50 7.59 -7.48
C PHE A 68 -3.63 6.59 -6.31
N PHE A 69 -3.19 6.95 -5.10
CA PHE A 69 -3.28 6.03 -3.95
C PHE A 69 -4.72 5.85 -3.49
N THR A 70 -5.56 6.87 -3.64
CA THR A 70 -6.99 6.78 -3.34
C THR A 70 -7.67 5.79 -4.29
N ASP A 71 -7.44 5.92 -5.58
CA ASP A 71 -8.00 5.02 -6.60
C ASP A 71 -7.52 3.58 -6.39
N LYS A 72 -6.23 3.37 -6.10
CA LYS A 72 -5.68 2.04 -5.78
C LYS A 72 -6.34 1.40 -4.56
N ALA A 73 -6.59 2.19 -3.50
CA ALA A 73 -7.27 1.70 -2.33
C ALA A 73 -8.73 1.34 -2.62
N LEU A 74 -9.45 2.18 -3.37
CA LEU A 74 -10.84 1.94 -3.76
C LEU A 74 -10.98 0.71 -4.65
N ASP A 75 -10.12 0.57 -5.66
CA ASP A 75 -10.08 -0.60 -6.55
C ASP A 75 -9.86 -1.89 -5.76
N TRP A 76 -8.91 -1.88 -4.82
CA TRP A 76 -8.62 -3.05 -4.00
C TRP A 76 -9.76 -3.38 -3.03
N ILE A 77 -10.31 -2.39 -2.31
CA ILE A 77 -11.44 -2.57 -1.39
C ILE A 77 -12.66 -3.10 -2.13
N GLY A 78 -12.97 -2.55 -3.31
CA GLY A 78 -14.12 -2.95 -4.13
C GLY A 78 -14.05 -4.38 -4.66
N ALA A 79 -12.86 -4.99 -4.66
CA ALA A 79 -12.63 -6.37 -5.06
C ALA A 79 -12.64 -7.37 -3.89
N GLN A 80 -12.82 -6.92 -2.64
CA GLN A 80 -12.86 -7.82 -1.47
C GLN A 80 -14.29 -8.29 -1.16
N ASP A 81 -14.42 -9.57 -0.81
CA ASP A 81 -15.70 -10.17 -0.39
C ASP A 81 -15.96 -10.07 1.13
N GLY A 82 -14.99 -9.54 1.89
CA GLY A 82 -14.98 -9.57 3.36
C GLY A 82 -14.45 -8.27 3.99
N PRO A 83 -14.24 -8.25 5.32
CA PRO A 83 -13.77 -7.05 6.01
C PRO A 83 -12.33 -6.70 5.62
N CYS A 84 -12.06 -5.40 5.48
CA CYS A 84 -10.77 -4.87 5.05
C CYS A 84 -10.10 -4.05 6.16
N PHE A 85 -8.78 -4.13 6.24
CA PHE A 85 -7.91 -3.20 6.95
C PHE A 85 -6.96 -2.57 5.93
N ALA A 86 -7.14 -1.28 5.64
CA ALA A 86 -6.39 -0.53 4.63
C ALA A 86 -5.95 0.83 5.15
#